data_AF-A0AAW8AV53-F1
#
_entry.id   AF-A0AAW8AV53-F1
#
_cell.length_a   1.000
_cell.length_b   1.000
_cell.length_c   1.000
_cell.angle_alpha   90.00
_cell.angle_beta   90.00
_cell.angle_gamma   90.00
#
_symmetry.space_group_name_H-M   'P 1'
#
loop_
_entity.id
_entity.type
_entity.pdbx_description
1 polymer ?
#
loop_
_entity_poly.entity_id
_entity_poly.type
_entity_poly.pdbx_seq_one_letter_code
_entity_poly.pdbx_strand_id
1 'polypeptide(L)'
;LKMNESTLSWVSNAYTITFGGFLLLAGRLGDLLGRKIIFLLGLFIFGFSSLVVGLSTSSEMMIIARAVQGIGSAILAPTSLALLMDTYKGD
;
A
#
# COMPACT_ATOMS: atom_id res chain seq x y z
N LEU A 1 13.84 -16.90 -8.22
CA LEU A 1 13.06 -17.60 -7.17
C LEU A 1 12.36 -18.79 -7.80
N LYS A 2 12.61 -20.03 -7.36
CA LYS A 2 11.72 -21.15 -7.72
C LYS A 2 10.50 -21.06 -6.79
N MET A 3 9.32 -20.82 -7.36
CA MET A 3 8.08 -20.66 -6.60
C MET A 3 7.12 -21.77 -7.00
N ASN A 4 6.50 -22.42 -6.02
CA ASN A 4 5.38 -23.32 -6.25
C ASN A 4 4.07 -22.51 -6.31
N GLU A 5 2.99 -23.14 -6.77
CA GLU A 5 1.69 -22.48 -6.95
C GLU A 5 1.16 -21.84 -5.67
N SER A 6 1.35 -22.50 -4.51
CA SER A 6 0.90 -21.97 -3.22
C SER A 6 1.62 -20.67 -2.85
N THR A 7 2.94 -20.61 -3.05
CA THR A 7 3.71 -19.38 -2.79
C THR A 7 3.27 -18.25 -3.71
N LEU A 8 3.03 -18.54 -5.00
CA LEU A 8 2.58 -17.53 -5.96
C LEU A 8 1.21 -16.96 -5.58
N SER A 9 0.29 -17.80 -5.10
CA SER A 9 -1.01 -17.38 -4.58
C SER A 9 -0.83 -16.43 -3.38
N TRP A 10 0.07 -16.76 -2.45
CA TRP A 10 0.34 -15.91 -1.28
C TRP A 10 0.92 -14.54 -1.61
N VAL A 11 1.70 -14.39 -2.68
CA VAL A 11 2.21 -13.08 -3.14
C VAL A 11 1.07 -12.12 -3.46
N SER A 12 0.01 -12.61 -4.11
CA SER A 12 -1.18 -11.81 -4.45
C SER A 12 -2.11 -11.62 -3.24
N ASN A 13 -2.34 -12.70 -2.48
CA ASN A 13 -3.26 -12.68 -1.35
C ASN A 13 -2.76 -11.78 -0.21
N ALA A 14 -1.46 -11.81 0.11
CA ALA A 14 -0.89 -10.97 1.16
C ALA A 14 -1.11 -9.47 0.88
N TYR A 15 -0.93 -9.05 -0.38
CA TYR A 15 -1.22 -7.69 -0.81
C TYR A 15 -2.73 -7.39 -0.72
N THR A 16 -3.58 -8.27 -1.24
CA THR A 16 -5.03 -8.03 -1.29
C THR A 16 -5.67 -7.96 0.09
N ILE A 17 -5.29 -8.86 1.01
CA ILE A 17 -5.82 -8.90 2.38
C ILE A 17 -5.44 -7.65 3.16
N THR A 18 -4.17 -7.23 3.08
CA THR A 18 -3.72 -6.00 3.76
C THR A 18 -4.32 -4.76 3.12
N PHE A 19 -4.38 -4.72 1.79
CA PHE A 19 -5.04 -3.62 1.09
C PHE A 19 -6.50 -3.46 1.55
N GLY A 20 -7.31 -4.52 1.44
CA GLY A 20 -8.72 -4.49 1.81
C GLY A 20 -8.95 -4.26 3.30
N GLY A 21 -8.17 -4.91 4.17
CA GLY A 21 -8.31 -4.82 5.62
C GLY A 21 -7.97 -3.45 6.20
N PHE A 22 -7.00 -2.74 5.60
CA PHE A 22 -6.58 -1.42 6.06
C PHE A 22 -7.22 -0.25 5.31
N LEU A 23 -7.91 -0.49 4.19
CA LEU A 23 -8.45 0.58 3.32
C LEU A 23 -9.31 1.61 4.07
N LEU A 24 -10.30 1.13 4.84
CA LEU A 24 -11.22 2.00 5.58
C LEU A 24 -10.51 2.70 6.75
N LEU A 25 -9.61 2.00 7.43
CA LEU A 25 -8.81 2.57 8.52
C LEU A 25 -7.92 3.70 8.00
N ALA A 26 -7.27 3.49 6.87
CA ALA A 26 -6.34 4.43 6.29
C ALA A 26 -7.05 5.71 5.79
N GLY A 27 -8.25 5.57 5.22
CA GLY A 27 -9.11 6.71 4.89
C GLY A 27 -9.44 7.55 6.12
N ARG A 28 -9.88 6.90 7.21
CA ARG A 28 -10.16 7.59 8.49
C ARG A 28 -8.93 8.26 9.10
N LEU A 29 -7.76 7.62 9.05
CA LEU A 29 -6.51 8.22 9.50
C LEU A 29 -6.15 9.47 8.69
N GLY A 30 -6.36 9.44 7.37
CA GLY A 30 -6.19 10.59 6.49
C GLY A 30 -7.06 11.79 6.87
N ASP A 31 -8.32 11.53 7.19
CA ASP A 31 -9.27 12.57 7.62
C ASP A 31 -8.92 13.17 8.98
N LEU A 32 -8.36 12.37 9.91
CA LEU A 32 -8.03 12.81 11.27
C LEU A 32 -6.67 13.50 11.39
N LEU A 33 -5.65 12.98 10.73
CA LEU A 33 -4.25 13.39 10.89
C LEU A 33 -3.75 14.33 9.79
N GLY A 34 -4.58 14.58 8.78
CA GLY A 34 -4.26 15.41 7.63
C GLY A 34 -3.87 14.58 6.40
N ARG A 35 -4.64 14.78 5.33
CA ARG A 35 -4.58 13.98 4.10
C ARG A 35 -3.22 14.01 3.42
N LYS A 36 -2.55 15.18 3.39
CA LYS A 36 -1.22 15.32 2.78
C LYS A 36 -0.14 14.50 3.49
N ILE A 37 -0.12 14.52 4.83
CA ILE A 37 0.90 13.80 5.62
C ILE A 37 0.68 12.29 5.45
N ILE A 38 -0.57 11.84 5.57
CA ILE A 38 -0.91 10.43 5.43
C ILE A 38 -0.66 9.93 4.00
N PHE A 39 -0.96 10.74 2.97
CA PHE A 39 -0.60 10.42 1.58
C PHE A 39 0.90 10.20 1.42
N LEU A 40 1.75 11.10 1.93
CA LEU A 40 3.20 10.97 1.83
C LEU A 40 3.74 9.75 2.57
N LEU A 41 3.17 9.42 3.74
CA LEU A 41 3.50 8.19 4.47
C LEU A 41 3.13 6.94 3.65
N GLY A 42 1.92 6.91 3.09
CA GLY A 42 1.49 5.82 2.21
C GLY A 42 2.39 5.66 0.99
N LEU A 43 2.78 6.79 0.37
CA LEU A 43 3.71 6.82 -0.76
C LEU A 43 5.08 6.27 -0.40
N PHE A 44 5.61 6.67 0.76
CA PHE A 44 6.90 6.18 1.25
C PHE A 44 6.86 4.67 1.52
N ILE A 45 5.83 4.19 2.22
CA ILE A 45 5.64 2.76 2.51
C ILE A 45 5.53 1.97 1.20
N PHE A 46 4.71 2.44 0.25
CA PHE A 46 4.52 1.79 -1.03
C PHE A 46 5.80 1.77 -1.87
N GLY A 47 6.50 2.90 -1.96
CA GLY A 47 7.75 3.00 -2.73
C GLY A 47 8.87 2.13 -2.14
N PHE A 48 9.07 2.21 -0.82
CA PHE A 48 10.09 1.41 -0.14
C PHE A 48 9.81 -0.09 -0.24
N SER A 49 8.58 -0.52 0.02
CA SER A 49 8.20 -1.93 -0.12
C SER A 49 8.31 -2.41 -1.57
N SER A 50 8.03 -1.56 -2.57
CA SER A 50 8.24 -1.89 -3.99
C SER A 50 9.71 -2.18 -4.31
N LEU A 51 10.63 -1.38 -3.74
CA LEU A 51 12.06 -1.64 -3.86
C LEU A 51 12.46 -2.97 -3.22
N VAL A 52 11.95 -3.26 -2.01
CA VAL A 52 12.20 -4.52 -1.30
C VAL A 52 11.65 -5.73 -2.07
N VAL A 53 10.48 -5.61 -2.70
CA VAL A 53 9.93 -6.64 -3.60
C VAL A 53 10.88 -6.87 -4.80
N GLY A 54 11.37 -5.80 -5.42
CA GLY A 54 12.30 -5.88 -6.55
C GLY A 54 13.67 -6.47 -6.19
N LEU A 55 14.13 -6.25 -4.95
CA LEU A 55 15.38 -6.81 -4.42
C LEU A 55 15.19 -8.16 -3.71
N SER A 56 13.99 -8.77 -3.78
CA SER A 56 13.69 -9.96 -3.02
C SER A 56 14.53 -11.18 -3.45
N THR A 57 15.15 -11.84 -2.48
CA THR A 57 15.97 -13.05 -2.70
C THR A 57 15.31 -14.32 -2.18
N SER A 58 14.25 -14.20 -1.39
CA SER A 58 13.43 -15.31 -0.87
C SER A 58 11.94 -15.05 -1.07
N SER A 59 11.17 -16.14 -1.16
CA SER A 59 9.71 -16.08 -1.27
C SER A 59 9.05 -15.39 -0.08
N GLU A 60 9.55 -15.67 1.13
CA GLU A 60 9.06 -15.07 2.37
C GLU A 60 9.27 -13.56 2.39
N MET A 61 10.47 -13.10 1.99
CA MET A 61 10.77 -11.67 1.85
C MET A 61 9.81 -11.00 0.88
N MET A 62 9.52 -11.63 -0.26
CA MET A 62 8.59 -11.09 -1.24
C MET A 62 7.14 -11.02 -0.71
N ILE A 63 6.68 -12.05 0.00
CA ILE A 63 5.33 -12.08 0.60
C ILE A 63 5.18 -11.01 1.68
N ILE A 64 6.16 -10.88 2.59
CA ILE A 64 6.15 -9.86 3.64
C ILE A 64 6.18 -8.46 3.02
N ALA A 65 7.05 -8.24 2.02
CA ALA A 65 7.13 -6.96 1.34
C ALA A 65 5.82 -6.62 0.61
N ARG A 66 5.13 -7.61 0.01
CA ARG A 66 3.79 -7.44 -0.57
C ARG A 66 2.71 -7.09 0.45
N ALA A 67 2.76 -7.69 1.64
CA ALA A 67 1.86 -7.33 2.74
C ALA A 67 2.06 -5.86 3.16
N VAL A 68 3.31 -5.42 3.33
CA VAL A 68 3.63 -4.02 3.66
C VAL A 68 3.23 -3.07 2.51
N GLN A 69 3.45 -3.49 1.27
CA GLN A 69 3.04 -2.73 0.08
C GLN A 69 1.52 -2.55 0.00
N GLY A 70 0.74 -3.58 0.37
CA GLY A 70 -0.72 -3.51 0.44
C GLY A 70 -1.20 -2.47 1.46
N ILE A 71 -0.52 -2.32 2.60
CA ILE A 71 -0.80 -1.24 3.58
C ILE A 71 -0.53 0.13 2.97
N GLY A 72 0.63 0.32 2.31
CA GLY A 72 0.94 1.59 1.61
C GLY A 72 -0.12 1.94 0.55
N SER A 73 -0.55 0.93 -0.21
CA SER A 73 -1.60 1.06 -1.22
C SER A 73 -2.98 1.39 -0.61
N ALA A 74 -3.33 0.78 0.51
CA ALA A 74 -4.57 1.06 1.25
C ALA A 74 -4.64 2.52 1.71
N ILE A 75 -3.49 3.12 2.03
CA ILE A 75 -3.38 4.53 2.40
C ILE A 75 -3.52 5.43 1.16
N LEU A 76 -2.81 5.10 0.09
CA LEU A 76 -2.81 5.90 -1.12
C LEU A 76 -4.19 6.00 -1.76
N ALA A 77 -4.96 4.91 -1.83
CA ALA A 77 -6.25 4.88 -2.53
C ALA A 77 -7.24 5.98 -2.07
N PRO A 78 -7.63 6.09 -0.79
CA PRO A 78 -8.55 7.12 -0.33
C PRO A 78 -7.89 8.51 -0.26
N THR A 79 -6.62 8.60 0.14
CA THR A 79 -5.96 9.90 0.35
C THR A 79 -5.60 10.62 -0.94
N SER A 80 -5.34 9.90 -2.03
CA SER A 80 -5.03 10.49 -3.34
C SER A 80 -6.21 11.30 -3.88
N LEU A 81 -7.40 10.69 -3.91
CA LEU A 81 -8.60 11.35 -4.40
C LEU A 81 -9.02 12.51 -3.48
N ALA A 82 -8.96 12.28 -2.17
CA ALA A 82 -9.25 13.28 -1.17
C ALA A 82 -8.34 14.53 -1.29
N LEU A 83 -7.03 14.33 -1.42
CA LEU A 83 -6.06 15.42 -1.59
C LEU A 83 -6.24 16.16 -2.92
N LEU A 84 -6.59 15.43 -3.99
CA LEU A 84 -6.89 16.03 -5.29
C LEU A 84 -8.11 16.96 -5.19
N MET A 85 -9.19 16.51 -4.54
CA MET A 85 -10.38 17.33 -4.30
C MET A 85 -10.08 18.54 -3.42
N ASP A 86 -9.21 18.40 -2.41
CA ASP A 86 -8.83 19.51 -1.53
C ASP A 86 -7.96 20.56 -2.26
N THR A 87 -7.21 20.15 -3.28
CA THR A 87 -6.25 21.01 -3.99
C THR A 87 -6.82 21.62 -5.28
N TYR A 88 -7.79 20.96 -5.91
CA TYR A 88 -8.42 21.43 -7.15
C TYR A 88 -9.35 22.62 -6.89
N LYS A 89 -9.04 23.77 -7.48
CA LYS A 89 -9.94 24.92 -7.59
C LYS A 89 -10.37 25.01 -9.05
N GLY A 90 -11.62 24.67 -9.32
CA GLY A 90 -12.20 24.78 -10.66
C GLY A 90 -12.49 26.23 -10.98
N ASP A 91 -11.47 26.94 -11.47
CA ASP A 91 -11.61 28.27 -12.09
C ASP A 91 -11.73 28.11 -13.62
#